data_AF-A0A891XJE5-F1
#
_entry.id   AF-A0A891XJE5-F1
#
_cell.length_a   1.000
_cell.length_b   1.000
_cell.length_c   1.000
_cell.angle_alpha   90.00
_cell.angle_beta   90.00
_cell.angle_gamma   90.00
#
_symmetry.space_group_name_H-M   'P 1'
#
loop_
_entity.id
_entity.type
_entity.pdbx_description
1 polymer ?
#
loop_
_entity_poly.entity_id
_entity_poly.type
_entity_poly.pdbx_seq_one_letter_code
_entity_poly.pdbx_strand_id
1 'polypeptide(L)'
;HAPVARTWCTMPRVLRGVAAIGVLAALHQSTRFFDREYVPLDIEWPVGTGNATVCHVQNARWVEQWVGVDLYFTFFFSFRVVFVHTVPCVSLVVLNVLLFRAMRDAQLRREKLLKENRSSESKKLRDANCTTLMLIVVVSVFLLVEIPLAVVTMLHIISSSVVEILDYSVANVLVLFTNFFIIVSYP
;
A
#
# COMPACT_ATOMS: atom_id res chain seq x y z
N HIS A 1 22.62 3.98 -4.36
CA HIS A 1 24.03 3.98 -3.93
C HIS A 1 24.38 2.67 -3.22
N ALA A 2 25.19 1.81 -3.84
CA ALA A 2 25.57 0.48 -3.32
C ALA A 2 26.25 0.45 -1.92
N PRO A 3 27.12 1.40 -1.51
CA PRO A 3 27.73 1.35 -0.18
C PRO A 3 26.75 1.70 0.96
N VAL A 4 25.71 2.47 0.67
CA VAL A 4 24.67 2.86 1.66
C VAL A 4 23.73 1.69 1.95
N ALA A 5 23.37 0.90 0.94
CA ALA A 5 22.57 -0.32 1.13
C ALA A 5 23.28 -1.35 2.03
N ARG A 6 24.60 -1.47 1.92
CA ARG A 6 25.41 -2.42 2.71
C ARG A 6 25.51 -2.04 4.20
N THR A 7 25.36 -0.76 4.53
CA THR A 7 25.36 -0.28 5.92
C THR A 7 23.96 -0.23 6.52
N TRP A 8 22.92 -0.01 5.72
CA TRP A 8 21.53 0.07 6.19
C TRP A 8 20.79 -1.27 6.19
N CYS A 9 21.02 -2.15 5.22
CA CYS A 9 20.40 -3.48 5.13
C CYS A 9 21.13 -4.56 5.94
N THR A 10 21.63 -4.23 7.13
CA THR A 10 22.14 -5.25 8.06
C THR A 10 20.97 -5.91 8.78
N MET A 11 20.94 -7.25 8.87
CA MET A 11 19.90 -8.01 9.58
C MET A 11 19.42 -7.40 10.92
N PRO A 12 20.30 -6.97 11.85
CA PRO A 12 19.86 -6.37 13.12
C PRO A 12 19.19 -4.99 13.01
N ARG A 13 19.40 -4.25 11.91
CA ARG A 13 18.72 -2.96 11.64
C ARG A 13 17.38 -3.18 10.98
N VAL A 14 17.29 -4.12 10.04
CA VAL A 14 16.03 -4.52 9.41
C VAL A 14 15.06 -5.06 10.46
N LEU A 15 15.51 -5.94 11.36
CA LEU A 15 14.68 -6.48 12.43
C LEU A 15 14.14 -5.40 13.38
N ARG A 16 14.98 -4.41 13.73
CA ARG A 16 14.54 -3.24 14.52
C ARG A 16 13.50 -2.39 13.79
N GLY A 17 13.67 -2.20 12.48
CA GLY A 17 12.68 -1.49 11.66
C GLY A 17 11.34 -2.22 11.60
N VAL A 18 11.35 -3.54 11.35
CA VAL A 18 10.14 -4.36 11.34
C VAL A 18 9.44 -4.35 12.70
N ALA A 19 10.20 -4.49 13.80
CA ALA A 19 9.66 -4.41 15.15
C ALA A 19 9.02 -3.03 15.44
N ALA A 20 9.68 -1.94 15.03
CA ALA A 20 9.14 -0.59 15.19
C ALA A 20 7.84 -0.39 14.40
N ILE A 21 7.76 -0.89 13.16
CA ILE A 21 6.53 -0.86 12.35
C ILE A 21 5.42 -1.66 13.05
N GLY A 22 5.73 -2.85 13.57
CA GLY A 22 4.77 -3.68 14.30
C GLY A 22 4.23 -3.01 15.56
N VAL A 23 5.10 -2.35 16.35
CA VAL A 23 4.71 -1.60 17.55
C VAL A 23 3.83 -0.41 17.18
N LEU A 24 4.20 0.37 16.16
CA LEU A 24 3.39 1.50 15.68
C LEU A 24 2.03 1.05 15.15
N ALA A 25 1.97 -0.06 14.43
CA ALA A 25 0.72 -0.65 13.96
C ALA A 25 -0.16 -1.10 15.12
N ALA A 26 0.41 -1.73 16.16
CA ALA A 26 -0.34 -2.15 17.34
C ALA A 26 -0.87 -0.95 18.15
N LEU A 27 -0.07 0.11 18.32
CA LEU A 27 -0.49 1.37 18.94
C LEU A 27 -1.60 2.06 18.15
N HIS A 28 -1.49 2.07 16.83
CA HIS A 28 -2.52 2.62 15.96
C HIS A 28 -3.80 1.76 15.97
N GLN A 29 -3.70 0.44 16.13
CA GLN A 29 -4.86 -0.44 16.18
C GLN A 29 -5.53 -0.42 17.55
N SER A 30 -4.78 -0.19 18.63
CA SER A 30 -5.30 -0.19 20.00
C SER A 30 -6.22 1.00 20.28
N THR A 31 -5.99 2.16 19.65
CA THR A 31 -6.89 3.33 19.75
C THR A 31 -8.33 2.98 19.39
N ARG A 32 -8.55 2.09 18.43
CA ARG A 32 -9.88 1.59 18.05
C ARG A 32 -10.56 0.76 19.15
N PHE A 33 -9.78 0.12 20.02
CA PHE A 33 -10.31 -0.67 21.13
C PHE A 33 -10.82 0.23 22.27
N PHE A 34 -10.19 1.41 22.46
CA PHE A 34 -10.60 2.37 23.48
C PHE A 34 -11.78 3.27 23.06
N ASP A 35 -12.05 3.37 21.76
CA ASP A 35 -13.11 4.22 21.22
C ASP A 35 -14.51 3.57 21.22
N ARG A 36 -14.56 2.23 21.29
CA ARG A 36 -15.78 1.43 21.15
C ARG A 36 -16.23 0.89 22.50
N GLU A 37 -17.45 1.24 22.89
CA GLU A 37 -18.13 0.71 24.07
C GLU A 37 -19.25 -0.24 23.64
N TYR A 38 -19.39 -1.37 24.34
CA TYR A 38 -20.42 -2.36 24.08
C TYR A 38 -21.55 -2.18 25.08
N VAL A 39 -22.69 -1.70 24.61
CA VAL A 39 -23.86 -1.41 25.45
C VAL A 39 -24.95 -2.44 25.15
N PRO A 40 -25.52 -3.11 26.17
CA PRO A 40 -26.67 -3.98 25.96
C PRO A 40 -27.89 -3.12 25.60
N LEU A 41 -28.57 -3.50 24.52
CA LEU A 41 -29.79 -2.86 24.02
C LEU A 41 -30.87 -3.94 23.91
N ASP A 42 -32.02 -3.70 24.53
CA ASP A 42 -33.16 -4.59 24.40
C ASP A 42 -33.94 -4.22 23.13
N ILE A 43 -33.93 -5.11 22.13
CA ILE A 43 -34.74 -4.99 20.92
C ILE A 43 -35.79 -6.09 20.90
N GLU A 44 -36.96 -5.81 20.34
CA GLU A 44 -38.01 -6.81 20.19
C GLU A 44 -37.74 -7.64 18.91
N TRP A 45 -37.34 -8.91 19.06
CA TRP A 45 -36.97 -9.77 17.92
C TRP A 45 -37.40 -11.24 18.14
N PRO A 46 -38.21 -11.86 17.27
CA PRO A 46 -38.96 -11.29 16.14
C PRO A 46 -40.18 -10.48 16.60
N VAL A 47 -40.72 -9.64 15.71
CA VAL A 47 -41.80 -8.68 15.98
C VAL A 47 -42.95 -9.34 16.74
N GLY A 48 -43.18 -8.91 17.99
CA GLY A 48 -44.31 -9.34 18.84
C GLY A 48 -44.10 -10.60 19.70
N THR A 49 -42.87 -11.09 19.87
CA THR A 49 -42.61 -12.33 20.65
C THR A 49 -41.73 -12.17 21.90
N GLY A 50 -41.22 -10.96 22.18
CA GLY A 50 -40.51 -10.64 23.42
C GLY A 50 -39.23 -9.81 23.22
N ASN A 51 -38.71 -9.27 24.33
CA ASN A 51 -37.46 -8.50 24.33
C ASN A 51 -36.26 -9.44 24.24
N ALA A 52 -35.39 -9.20 23.27
CA ALA A 52 -34.09 -9.83 23.11
C ALA A 52 -32.99 -8.80 23.42
N THR A 53 -32.10 -9.15 24.35
CA THR A 53 -30.90 -8.36 24.65
C THR A 53 -29.91 -8.55 23.50
N VAL A 54 -29.63 -7.49 22.75
CA VAL A 54 -28.57 -7.47 21.72
C VAL A 54 -27.41 -6.59 22.17
N CYS A 55 -26.22 -6.92 21.68
CA CYS A 55 -25.03 -6.14 21.94
C CYS A 55 -24.86 -5.09 20.85
N HIS A 56 -24.95 -3.81 21.22
CA HIS A 56 -24.76 -2.70 20.29
C HIS A 56 -23.44 -2.00 20.57
N VAL A 57 -22.67 -1.73 19.51
CA VAL A 57 -21.44 -0.95 19.61
C VAL A 57 -21.80 0.53 19.56
N GLN A 58 -21.43 1.30 20.59
CA GLN A 58 -21.56 2.75 20.60
C GLN A 58 -20.18 3.41 20.79
N ASN A 59 -20.06 4.66 20.37
CA ASN A 59 -18.86 5.46 20.59
C ASN A 59 -18.78 5.92 22.05
N ALA A 60 -17.56 5.95 22.60
CA ALA A 60 -17.35 6.32 23.99
C ALA A 60 -17.69 7.80 24.26
N ARG A 61 -18.35 8.07 25.41
CA ARG A 61 -18.89 9.41 25.77
C ARG A 61 -17.89 10.56 25.81
N TRP A 62 -16.60 10.28 25.97
CA TRP A 62 -15.56 11.31 25.99
C TRP A 62 -15.32 11.94 24.60
N VAL A 63 -15.66 11.22 23.52
CA VAL A 63 -15.58 11.70 22.13
C VAL A 63 -16.67 12.74 21.84
N GLU A 64 -17.89 12.52 22.32
CA GLU A 64 -19.02 13.44 22.15
C GLU A 64 -18.84 14.75 22.91
N GLN A 65 -18.24 14.72 24.10
CA GLN A 65 -18.32 15.84 25.04
C GLN A 65 -17.14 16.82 24.98
N TRP A 66 -15.96 16.41 24.50
CA TRP A 66 -14.75 17.27 24.55
C TRP A 66 -14.14 17.63 23.19
N VAL A 67 -14.27 16.80 22.16
CA VAL A 67 -13.53 16.95 20.89
C VAL A 67 -14.43 17.30 19.71
N GLY A 68 -15.71 16.92 19.77
CA GLY A 68 -16.61 16.95 18.63
C GLY A 68 -16.38 15.72 17.75
N VAL A 69 -17.43 14.93 17.57
CA VAL A 69 -17.42 13.65 16.87
C VAL A 69 -16.84 13.80 15.46
N ASP A 70 -17.22 14.85 14.74
CA ASP A 70 -16.77 15.12 13.37
C ASP A 70 -15.27 15.37 13.25
N LEU A 71 -14.68 16.15 14.15
CA LEU A 71 -13.25 16.49 14.10
C LEU A 71 -12.38 15.30 14.49
N TYR A 72 -12.78 14.57 15.53
CA TYR A 72 -12.08 13.37 15.97
C TYR A 72 -12.05 12.30 14.87
N PHE A 73 -13.22 11.98 14.31
CA PHE A 73 -13.32 10.99 13.23
C PHE A 73 -12.58 11.45 11.97
N THR A 74 -12.75 12.70 11.56
CA THR A 74 -12.06 13.23 10.37
C THR A 74 -10.56 13.15 10.52
N PHE A 75 -9.99 13.60 11.64
CA PHE A 75 -8.54 13.58 11.85
C PHE A 75 -8.01 12.16 11.98
N PHE A 76 -8.69 11.29 12.74
CA PHE A 76 -8.30 9.90 12.92
C PHE A 76 -8.30 9.11 11.60
N PHE A 77 -9.39 9.21 10.83
CA PHE A 77 -9.48 8.56 9.52
C PHE A 77 -8.50 9.15 8.52
N SER A 78 -8.33 10.48 8.49
CA SER A 78 -7.36 11.13 7.61
C SER A 78 -5.93 10.67 7.89
N PHE A 79 -5.52 10.62 9.16
CA PHE A 79 -4.18 10.17 9.54
C PHE A 79 -3.95 8.71 9.15
N ARG A 80 -4.94 7.85 9.37
CA ARG A 80 -4.89 6.44 8.98
C ARG A 80 -4.76 6.28 7.45
N VAL A 81 -5.57 6.99 6.69
CA VAL A 81 -5.54 6.94 5.21
C VAL A 81 -4.17 7.38 4.70
N VAL A 82 -3.67 8.52 5.17
CA VAL A 82 -2.42 9.10 4.68
C VAL A 82 -1.22 8.25 5.11
N PHE A 83 -1.06 7.98 6.40
CA PHE A 83 0.16 7.36 6.91
C PHE A 83 0.18 5.83 6.76
N VAL A 84 -0.96 5.16 6.88
CA VAL A 84 -1.00 3.69 6.84
C VAL A 84 -1.22 3.17 5.44
N HIS A 85 -1.97 3.88 4.59
CA HIS A 85 -2.27 3.42 3.25
C HIS A 85 -1.55 4.21 2.15
N THR A 86 -1.57 5.55 2.19
CA THR A 86 -0.97 6.36 1.12
C THR A 86 0.55 6.23 1.11
N VAL A 87 1.20 6.31 2.28
CA VAL A 87 2.66 6.21 2.41
C VAL A 87 3.26 4.92 1.85
N PRO A 88 2.82 3.70 2.20
CA PRO A 88 3.42 2.47 1.66
C PRO A 88 3.20 2.34 0.16
N CYS A 89 2.01 2.69 -0.36
CA CYS A 89 1.72 2.65 -1.78
C CYS A 89 2.59 3.64 -2.58
N VAL A 90 2.70 4.89 -2.14
CA VAL A 90 3.59 5.88 -2.78
C VAL A 90 5.05 5.43 -2.68
N SER A 91 5.46 4.89 -1.53
CA SER A 91 6.82 4.37 -1.33
C SER A 91 7.15 3.25 -2.31
N LEU A 92 6.22 2.31 -2.52
CA LEU A 92 6.37 1.21 -3.49
C LEU A 92 6.52 1.75 -4.92
N VAL A 93 5.66 2.67 -5.36
CA VAL A 93 5.75 3.26 -6.70
C VAL A 93 7.07 4.01 -6.89
N VAL A 94 7.44 4.86 -5.92
CA VAL A 94 8.68 5.64 -5.97
C VAL A 94 9.90 4.72 -5.98
N LEU A 95 9.94 3.68 -5.13
CA LEU A 95 11.03 2.71 -5.12
C LEU A 95 11.17 2.00 -6.47
N ASN A 96 10.06 1.60 -7.10
CA ASN A 96 10.09 0.95 -8.40
C ASN A 96 10.52 1.88 -9.54
N VAL A 97 10.11 3.15 -9.52
CA VAL A 97 10.58 4.16 -10.49
C VAL A 97 12.07 4.45 -10.29
N LEU A 98 12.53 4.56 -9.05
CA LEU A 98 13.95 4.74 -8.73
C LEU A 98 14.78 3.53 -9.17
N LEU A 99 14.26 2.32 -8.95
CA LEU A 99 14.88 1.08 -9.41
C LEU A 99 15.02 1.09 -10.93
N PHE A 100 13.96 1.43 -11.67
CA PHE A 100 14.00 1.54 -13.12
C PHE A 100 15.04 2.56 -13.60
N ARG A 101 15.04 3.77 -13.03
CA ARG A 101 16.04 4.80 -13.38
C ARG A 101 17.46 4.33 -13.10
N ALA A 102 17.71 3.72 -11.94
CA ALA A 102 19.02 3.22 -11.56
C ALA A 102 19.51 2.10 -12.51
N MET A 103 18.62 1.19 -12.90
CA MET A 103 18.94 0.14 -13.86
C MET A 103 19.23 0.74 -15.23
N ARG A 104 18.43 1.71 -15.70
CA ARG A 104 18.62 2.38 -16.99
C ARG A 104 19.94 3.17 -17.04
N ASP A 105 20.30 3.87 -15.97
CA ASP A 105 21.56 4.61 -15.85
C ASP A 105 22.79 3.68 -15.80
N ALA A 106 22.70 2.57 -15.06
CA ALA A 106 23.76 1.57 -15.02
C ALA A 106 24.02 0.97 -16.41
N GLN A 107 22.97 0.82 -17.22
CA GLN A 107 23.06 0.32 -18.58
C GLN A 107 23.66 1.34 -19.55
N LEU A 108 23.23 2.60 -19.53
CA LEU A 108 23.82 3.65 -20.38
C LEU A 108 25.32 3.85 -20.11
N ARG A 109 25.75 3.72 -18.85
CA ARG A 109 27.17 3.79 -18.48
C ARG A 109 27.95 2.61 -19.04
N ARG A 110 27.39 1.39 -18.98
CA ARG A 110 28.00 0.19 -19.56
C ARG A 110 28.10 0.29 -21.08
N GLU A 111 27.06 0.78 -21.76
CA GLU A 111 27.06 0.95 -23.22
C GLU A 111 28.15 1.94 -23.69
N LYS A 112 28.33 3.05 -22.96
CA LYS A 112 29.38 4.05 -23.27
C LYS A 112 30.80 3.49 -23.10
N LEU A 113 31.06 2.76 -22.01
CA LEU A 113 32.37 2.16 -21.75
C LEU A 113 32.72 1.04 -22.75
N LEU A 114 31.71 0.30 -23.23
CA LEU A 114 31.91 -0.80 -24.19
C LEU A 114 32.04 -0.31 -25.64
N LYS A 115 31.45 0.83 -26.01
CA LYS A 115 31.59 1.44 -27.33
C LYS A 115 33.04 1.88 -27.63
N GLU A 116 33.84 2.11 -26.59
CA GLU A 116 35.26 2.46 -26.67
C GLU A 116 36.17 1.25 -26.95
N ASN A 117 35.76 0.01 -26.66
CA ASN A 117 36.61 -1.20 -26.72
C ASN A 117 36.28 -2.16 -27.91
N ARG A 118 36.11 -1.60 -29.11
CA ARG A 118 35.33 -2.16 -30.23
C ARG A 118 35.92 -3.41 -30.94
N SER A 119 37.09 -3.96 -30.60
CA SER A 119 37.78 -4.94 -31.48
C SER A 119 37.51 -6.43 -31.24
N SER A 120 37.04 -6.90 -30.06
CA SER A 120 36.84 -8.35 -29.81
C SER A 120 35.48 -8.78 -29.26
N GLU A 121 34.56 -7.85 -28.96
CA GLU A 121 33.42 -8.13 -28.07
C GLU A 121 32.05 -8.30 -28.75
N SER A 122 31.96 -8.19 -30.07
CA SER A 122 30.67 -8.08 -30.80
C SER A 122 29.73 -9.30 -30.67
N LYS A 123 30.22 -10.50 -30.36
CA LYS A 123 29.38 -11.69 -30.09
C LYS A 123 28.82 -11.71 -28.66
N LYS A 124 29.63 -11.33 -27.66
CA LYS A 124 29.21 -11.15 -26.25
C LYS A 124 28.18 -10.02 -26.11
N LEU A 125 28.27 -9.03 -26.99
CA LEU A 125 27.35 -7.89 -27.09
C LEU A 125 25.90 -8.31 -27.32
N ARG A 126 25.65 -9.39 -28.09
CA ARG A 126 24.28 -9.85 -28.37
C ARG A 126 23.64 -10.57 -27.20
N ASP A 127 24.39 -11.39 -26.46
CA ASP A 127 23.89 -12.06 -25.25
C ASP A 127 23.65 -11.07 -24.11
N ALA A 128 24.59 -10.14 -23.88
CA ALA A 128 24.42 -9.10 -22.86
C ALA A 128 23.24 -8.15 -23.18
N ASN A 129 23.04 -7.83 -24.46
CA ASN A 129 21.88 -7.04 -24.89
C ASN A 129 20.58 -7.83 -24.71
N CYS A 130 20.55 -9.15 -24.96
CA CYS A 130 19.38 -10.00 -24.75
C CYS A 130 18.96 -10.06 -23.27
N THR A 131 19.89 -10.29 -22.33
CA THR A 131 19.57 -10.33 -20.89
C THR A 131 19.16 -8.96 -20.34
N THR A 132 19.75 -7.89 -20.89
CA THR A 132 19.44 -6.50 -20.51
C THR A 132 18.07 -6.07 -21.01
N LEU A 133 17.75 -6.42 -22.26
CA LEU A 133 16.46 -6.13 -22.89
C LEU A 133 15.36 -6.93 -22.20
N MET A 134 15.63 -8.19 -21.82
CA MET A 134 14.74 -9.00 -20.97
C MET A 134 14.45 -8.31 -19.63
N LEU A 135 15.48 -7.83 -18.91
CA LEU A 135 15.29 -7.15 -17.63
C LEU A 135 14.50 -5.84 -17.77
N ILE A 136 14.77 -5.05 -18.81
CA ILE A 136 14.04 -3.81 -19.09
C ILE A 136 12.57 -4.11 -19.40
N VAL A 137 12.30 -5.11 -20.24
CA VAL A 137 10.93 -5.51 -20.57
C VAL A 137 10.19 -5.91 -19.29
N VAL A 138 10.77 -6.77 -18.46
CA VAL A 138 10.15 -7.20 -17.19
C VAL A 138 9.84 -6.01 -16.28
N VAL A 139 10.79 -5.09 -16.08
CA VAL A 139 10.61 -3.95 -15.16
C VAL A 139 9.62 -2.93 -15.72
N SER A 140 9.62 -2.73 -17.04
CA SER A 140 8.67 -1.82 -17.70
C SER A 140 7.24 -2.36 -17.65
N VAL A 141 7.04 -3.68 -17.83
CA VAL A 141 5.75 -4.34 -17.63
C VAL A 141 5.31 -4.22 -16.17
N PHE A 142 6.23 -4.47 -15.22
CA PHE A 142 5.96 -4.33 -13.80
C PHE A 142 5.49 -2.91 -13.43
N LEU A 143 6.19 -1.87 -13.91
CA LEU A 143 5.78 -0.48 -13.70
C LEU A 143 4.43 -0.13 -14.37
N LEU A 144 4.18 -0.65 -15.57
CA LEU A 144 2.92 -0.43 -16.28
C LEU A 144 1.71 -1.00 -15.54
N VAL A 145 1.90 -2.06 -14.73
CA VAL A 145 0.83 -2.63 -13.90
C VAL A 145 0.74 -1.96 -12.53
N GLU A 146 1.88 -1.64 -11.90
CA GLU A 146 1.93 -1.04 -10.57
C GLU A 146 1.36 0.38 -10.53
N ILE A 147 1.54 1.19 -11.58
CA ILE A 147 1.00 2.55 -11.66
C ILE A 147 -0.54 2.56 -11.59
N PRO A 148 -1.28 1.85 -12.48
CA PRO A 148 -2.74 1.81 -12.40
C PRO A 148 -3.22 1.12 -11.12
N LEU A 149 -2.51 0.08 -10.64
CA LEU A 149 -2.84 -0.57 -9.37
C LEU A 149 -2.75 0.40 -8.18
N ALA A 150 -1.71 1.23 -8.12
CA ALA A 150 -1.56 2.26 -7.09
C ALA A 150 -2.66 3.31 -7.18
N VAL A 151 -3.04 3.74 -8.38
CA VAL A 151 -4.13 4.71 -8.59
C VAL A 151 -5.47 4.13 -8.13
N VAL A 152 -5.77 2.88 -8.49
CA VAL A 152 -7.00 2.20 -8.06
C VAL A 152 -7.03 2.00 -6.55
N THR A 153 -5.90 1.62 -5.95
CA THR A 153 -5.78 1.45 -4.49
C THR A 153 -6.02 2.78 -3.78
N MET A 154 -5.42 3.87 -4.24
CA MET A 154 -5.66 5.23 -3.70
C MET A 154 -7.13 5.63 -3.82
N LEU A 155 -7.73 5.42 -4.98
CA LEU A 155 -9.13 5.73 -5.22
C LEU A 155 -10.06 4.91 -4.31
N HIS A 156 -9.76 3.63 -4.10
CA HIS A 156 -10.47 2.78 -3.16
C HIS A 156 -10.35 3.31 -1.72
N ILE A 157 -9.16 3.71 -1.28
CA ILE A 157 -8.95 4.22 0.08
C ILE A 157 -9.72 5.53 0.28
N ILE A 158 -9.71 6.43 -0.70
CA ILE A 158 -10.46 7.70 -0.64
C ILE A 158 -11.97 7.42 -0.60
N SER A 159 -12.46 6.57 -1.49
CA SER A 159 -13.89 6.16 -1.53
C SER A 159 -14.33 5.52 -0.21
N SER A 160 -13.50 4.63 0.34
CA SER A 160 -13.75 3.96 1.62
C SER A 160 -13.65 4.88 2.85
N SER A 161 -13.10 6.09 2.71
CA SER A 161 -12.89 7.02 3.84
C SER A 161 -13.93 8.13 3.90
N VAL A 162 -14.56 8.49 2.78
CA VAL A 162 -15.45 9.67 2.69
C VAL A 162 -16.92 9.28 2.92
N VAL A 163 -17.25 7.99 2.85
CA VAL A 163 -18.62 7.50 3.07
C VAL A 163 -18.56 6.18 3.84
N GLU A 164 -19.03 6.16 5.09
CA GLU A 164 -19.20 4.92 5.88
C GLU A 164 -20.32 3.99 5.33
N ILE A 165 -20.82 4.25 4.12
CA ILE A 165 -21.81 3.43 3.44
C ILE A 165 -21.22 3.05 2.07
N LEU A 166 -20.72 1.82 2.02
CA LEU A 166 -20.36 1.13 0.78
C LEU A 166 -21.52 1.22 -0.21
N ASP A 167 -21.35 2.01 -1.27
CA ASP A 167 -22.04 1.74 -2.51
C ASP A 167 -21.39 0.49 -3.11
N TYR A 168 -22.02 -0.67 -2.88
CA TYR A 168 -21.51 -1.99 -3.26
C TYR A 168 -21.07 -2.07 -4.72
N SER A 169 -21.67 -1.25 -5.59
CA SER A 169 -21.36 -1.18 -7.01
C SER A 169 -19.94 -0.64 -7.28
N VAL A 170 -19.53 0.42 -6.57
CA VAL A 170 -18.21 1.06 -6.75
C VAL A 170 -17.11 0.15 -6.22
N ALA A 171 -17.34 -0.50 -5.08
CA ALA A 171 -16.41 -1.48 -4.53
C ALA A 171 -16.22 -2.68 -5.48
N ASN A 172 -17.30 -3.19 -6.06
CA ASN A 172 -17.23 -4.34 -6.97
C ASN A 172 -16.50 -3.99 -8.28
N VAL A 173 -16.72 -2.80 -8.84
CA VAL A 173 -15.99 -2.32 -10.03
C VAL A 173 -14.49 -2.15 -9.73
N LEU A 174 -14.13 -1.55 -8.61
CA LEU A 174 -12.72 -1.37 -8.21
C LEU A 174 -12.01 -2.72 -7.98
N VAL A 175 -12.69 -3.68 -7.34
CA VAL A 175 -12.17 -5.04 -7.14
C VAL A 175 -12.00 -5.78 -8.47
N LEU A 176 -12.93 -5.62 -9.41
CA LEU A 176 -12.82 -6.21 -10.75
C LEU A 176 -11.60 -5.66 -11.51
N PHE A 177 -11.41 -4.34 -11.50
CA PHE A 177 -10.25 -3.69 -12.13
C PHE A 177 -8.94 -4.13 -11.49
N THR A 178 -8.88 -4.18 -10.15
CA THR A 178 -7.68 -4.63 -9.43
C THR A 178 -7.32 -6.07 -9.78
N ASN A 179 -8.32 -6.98 -9.79
CA ASN A 179 -8.11 -8.37 -10.18
C ASN A 179 -7.66 -8.52 -11.64
N PHE A 180 -8.19 -7.70 -12.55
CA PHE A 180 -7.75 -7.71 -13.95
C PHE A 180 -6.26 -7.36 -14.10
N PHE A 181 -5.81 -6.29 -13.44
CA PHE A 181 -4.41 -5.88 -13.49
C PHE A 181 -3.47 -6.88 -12.79
N ILE A 182 -3.91 -7.50 -11.70
CA ILE A 182 -3.18 -8.59 -11.05
C ILE A 182 -3.00 -9.75 -12.02
N ILE A 183 -4.07 -10.21 -12.69
CA ILE A 183 -4.02 -11.30 -13.67
C ILE A 183 -3.08 -10.96 -14.84
N VAL A 184 -3.08 -9.71 -15.31
CA VAL A 184 -2.14 -9.25 -16.36
C VAL A 184 -0.68 -9.21 -15.87
N SER A 185 -0.45 -8.99 -14.57
CA SER A 185 0.90 -8.95 -13.99
C SER A 185 1.55 -10.31 -13.81
N TYR A 186 0.74 -11.37 -13.68
CA TYR A 186 1.19 -12.75 -13.52
C TYR A 186 1.05 -13.49 -14.87
N PRO A 187 2.13 -13.62 -15.66
CA PRO A 187 2.12 -14.47 -16.84
C PRO A 187 1.96 -15.95 -16.49
#